data_AF-A0A7W1LXD5-F1
#
_entry.id   AF-A0A7W1LXD5-F1
#
_cell.length_a   1.000
_cell.length_b   1.000
_cell.length_c   1.000
_cell.angle_alpha   90.00
_cell.angle_beta   90.00
_cell.angle_gamma   90.00
#
_symmetry.space_group_name_H-M   'P 1'
#
loop_
_entity.id
_entity.type
_entity.pdbx_description
1 polymer ?
#
loop_
_entity_poly.entity_id
_entity_poly.type
_entity_poly.pdbx_seq_one_letter_code
_entity_poly.pdbx_strand_id
1 'polypeptide(L)'
;MLKTDADEEPTVLNLGTLSFYPIKRGEQYGLRVKDKENPARTSFAGLDYFPVELKWLITAKFESYNPPKMIPIENVLGMIEDTPSPGRLVFDAAGKNYSLDAIAEKGETQLFIIFKDETSNKETYGAGRYLYTDPADAKGNIILDFNKAYNPPCAFTAFATCPLPPSQNRLALRVEAGEKKYAKSGH
;
A
#
# COMPACT_ATOMS: atom_id res chain seq x y z
N MET A 1 -29.23 7.47 -9.86
CA MET A 1 -27.94 7.34 -10.57
C MET A 1 -27.05 6.41 -9.77
N LEU A 2 -26.23 5.56 -10.38
CA LEU A 2 -25.34 4.65 -9.62
C LEU A 2 -24.23 5.46 -8.94
N LYS A 3 -23.99 5.20 -7.65
CA LYS A 3 -22.92 5.80 -6.85
C LYS A 3 -21.60 5.05 -7.08
N THR A 4 -20.49 5.79 -7.14
CA THR A 4 -19.13 5.29 -7.36
C THR A 4 -18.42 4.93 -6.05
N ASP A 5 -17.21 4.36 -6.13
CA ASP A 5 -16.35 4.11 -4.97
C ASP A 5 -15.77 5.37 -4.30
N ALA A 6 -16.03 6.56 -4.85
CA ALA A 6 -15.71 7.84 -4.19
C ALA A 6 -16.85 8.36 -3.31
N ASP A 7 -18.03 7.75 -3.38
CA ASP A 7 -19.19 8.08 -2.55
C ASP A 7 -19.18 7.23 -1.25
N GLU A 8 -19.76 7.73 -0.15
CA GLU A 8 -19.77 7.02 1.14
C GLU A 8 -20.44 5.65 1.07
N GLU A 9 -21.46 5.51 0.22
CA GLU A 9 -22.20 4.28 -0.01
C GLU A 9 -22.23 3.95 -1.51
N PRO A 10 -21.20 3.27 -2.04
CA PRO A 10 -21.15 2.89 -3.45
C PRO A 10 -22.28 1.94 -3.82
N THR A 11 -22.82 2.08 -5.04
CA THR A 11 -23.84 1.15 -5.53
C THR A 11 -23.19 -0.14 -6.00
N VAL A 12 -23.52 -1.26 -5.35
CA VAL A 12 -23.03 -2.60 -5.70
C VAL A 12 -24.17 -3.43 -6.27
N LEU A 13 -23.95 -3.97 -7.47
CA LEU A 13 -24.86 -4.89 -8.14
C LEU A 13 -24.28 -6.30 -8.09
N ASN A 14 -25.14 -7.29 -7.89
CA ASN A 14 -24.74 -8.71 -7.83
C ASN A 14 -25.52 -9.50 -8.88
N LEU A 15 -24.83 -10.39 -9.60
CA LEU A 15 -25.40 -11.30 -10.58
C LEU A 15 -24.67 -12.65 -10.50
N GLY A 16 -25.28 -13.64 -9.88
CA GLY A 16 -24.64 -14.93 -9.64
C GLY A 16 -23.35 -14.78 -8.82
N THR A 17 -22.23 -15.20 -9.39
CA THR A 17 -20.89 -15.10 -8.78
C THR A 17 -20.26 -13.71 -8.92
N LEU A 18 -20.84 -12.87 -9.77
CA LEU A 18 -20.33 -11.55 -10.11
C LEU A 18 -20.85 -10.48 -9.15
N SER A 19 -19.96 -9.58 -8.76
CA SER A 19 -20.25 -8.30 -8.15
C SER A 19 -19.63 -7.21 -8.99
N PHE A 20 -20.40 -6.16 -9.31
CA PHE A 20 -19.87 -5.01 -10.04
C PHE A 20 -20.37 -3.69 -9.48
N TYR A 21 -19.50 -2.68 -9.54
CA TYR A 21 -19.77 -1.35 -9.03
C TYR A 21 -18.99 -0.29 -9.83
N PRO A 22 -19.55 0.92 -10.03
CA PRO A 22 -18.84 2.00 -10.69
C PRO A 22 -17.64 2.45 -9.86
N ILE A 23 -16.54 2.79 -10.54
CA ILE A 23 -15.35 3.37 -9.91
C ILE A 23 -14.99 4.70 -10.58
N LYS A 24 -14.43 5.64 -9.82
CA LYS A 24 -13.95 6.92 -10.35
C LYS A 24 -12.45 7.08 -10.07
N ARG A 25 -11.66 7.45 -11.09
CA ARG A 25 -10.22 7.72 -10.97
C ARG A 25 -9.94 9.04 -11.68
N GLY A 26 -9.72 10.12 -10.91
CA GLY A 26 -9.74 11.48 -11.45
C GLY A 26 -11.06 11.75 -12.19
N GLU A 27 -10.99 12.22 -13.43
CA GLU A 27 -12.16 12.48 -14.27
C GLU A 27 -12.70 11.23 -15.00
N GLN A 28 -12.01 10.09 -14.88
CA GLN A 28 -12.39 8.86 -15.57
C GLN A 28 -13.33 8.00 -14.73
N TYR A 29 -14.28 7.36 -15.41
CA TYR A 29 -15.20 6.38 -14.83
C TYR A 29 -14.90 5.00 -15.38
N GLY A 30 -15.06 3.99 -14.53
CA GLY A 30 -14.93 2.59 -14.91
C GLY A 30 -15.95 1.72 -14.19
N LEU A 31 -15.98 0.43 -14.53
CA LEU A 31 -16.74 -0.57 -13.81
C LEU A 31 -15.78 -1.58 -13.21
N ARG A 32 -15.78 -1.71 -11.88
CA ARG A 32 -15.08 -2.81 -11.22
C ARG A 32 -15.96 -4.04 -11.30
N VAL A 33 -15.39 -5.15 -11.77
CA VAL A 33 -16.05 -6.46 -11.75
C VAL A 33 -15.22 -7.40 -10.87
N LYS A 34 -15.87 -8.13 -9.97
CA LYS A 34 -15.31 -9.17 -9.12
C LYS A 34 -16.09 -10.44 -9.36
N ASP A 35 -15.41 -11.54 -9.60
CA ASP A 35 -16.01 -12.86 -9.73
C ASP A 35 -15.49 -13.76 -8.60
N LYS A 36 -16.41 -14.27 -7.78
CA LYS A 36 -16.05 -15.17 -6.66
C LYS A 36 -15.51 -16.52 -7.16
N GLU A 37 -15.85 -16.94 -8.37
CA GLU A 37 -15.37 -18.21 -8.93
C GLU A 37 -14.15 -18.06 -9.84
N ASN A 38 -13.62 -16.84 -9.98
CA ASN A 38 -12.43 -16.60 -10.80
C ASN A 38 -11.28 -17.57 -10.42
N PRO A 39 -10.67 -18.28 -11.38
CA PRO A 39 -9.57 -19.21 -11.12
C PRO A 39 -8.40 -18.58 -10.34
N ALA A 40 -8.10 -17.29 -10.55
CA ALA A 40 -7.06 -16.59 -9.80
C ALA A 40 -7.38 -16.49 -8.30
N ARG A 41 -8.67 -16.44 -7.93
CA ARG A 41 -9.13 -16.46 -6.54
C ARG A 41 -9.23 -17.89 -6.01
N THR A 42 -9.87 -18.80 -6.74
CA THR A 42 -10.13 -20.17 -6.27
C THR A 42 -8.88 -21.05 -6.25
N SER A 43 -7.86 -20.72 -7.05
CA SER A 43 -6.56 -21.40 -7.11
C SER A 43 -5.43 -20.62 -6.42
N PHE A 44 -5.78 -19.72 -5.49
CA PHE A 44 -4.82 -18.96 -4.69
C PHE A 44 -3.91 -19.91 -3.91
N ALA A 45 -2.61 -19.81 -4.16
CA ALA A 45 -1.63 -20.77 -3.64
C ALA A 45 -1.14 -20.45 -2.21
N GLY A 46 -1.65 -19.39 -1.59
CA GLY A 46 -1.10 -18.83 -0.37
C GLY A 46 0.06 -17.86 -0.66
N LEU A 47 0.60 -17.29 0.41
CA LEU A 47 1.70 -16.32 0.37
C LEU A 47 2.90 -16.88 1.11
N ASP A 48 4.07 -16.59 0.56
CA ASP A 48 5.34 -16.82 1.23
C ASP A 48 5.73 -15.55 2.01
N TYR A 49 6.37 -15.77 3.16
CA TYR A 49 6.82 -14.70 4.04
C TYR A 49 8.30 -14.87 4.34
N PHE A 50 8.98 -13.76 4.64
CA PHE A 50 10.22 -13.85 5.39
C PHE A 50 9.93 -14.31 6.83
N PRO A 51 10.88 -14.97 7.51
CA PRO A 51 10.76 -15.23 8.94
C PRO A 51 10.57 -13.91 9.70
N VAL A 52 9.72 -13.94 10.74
CA VAL A 52 9.51 -12.78 11.60
C VAL A 52 10.79 -12.51 12.40
N GLU A 53 11.29 -11.28 12.34
CA GLU A 53 12.46 -10.86 13.11
C GLU A 53 12.22 -9.53 13.82
N LEU A 54 12.63 -9.45 15.10
CA LEU A 54 12.46 -8.24 15.92
C LEU A 54 13.28 -7.04 15.41
N LYS A 55 14.35 -7.27 14.65
CA LYS A 55 15.13 -6.19 14.01
C LYS A 55 14.29 -5.35 13.03
N TRP A 56 13.18 -5.91 12.54
CA TRP A 56 12.24 -5.27 11.64
C TRP A 56 11.06 -4.59 12.34
N LEU A 57 11.05 -4.61 13.68
CA LEU A 57 10.17 -3.82 14.52
C LEU A 57 10.92 -2.54 14.93
N ILE A 58 10.84 -1.51 14.10
CA ILE A 58 11.69 -0.32 14.19
C ILE A 58 10.91 0.82 14.84
N THR A 59 11.47 1.42 15.89
CA THR A 59 10.94 2.67 16.46
C THR A 59 11.36 3.85 15.57
N ALA A 60 10.38 4.51 14.98
CA ALA A 60 10.55 5.73 14.20
C ALA A 60 10.11 6.97 15.00
N LYS A 61 10.65 8.13 14.64
CA LYS A 61 10.16 9.44 15.06
C LYS A 61 9.21 9.99 14.01
N PHE A 62 8.04 10.45 14.44
CA PHE A 62 7.10 11.12 13.55
C PHE A 62 7.43 12.62 13.48
N GLU A 63 7.83 13.09 12.31
CA GLU A 63 8.03 14.51 12.03
C GLU A 63 6.82 15.04 11.25
N SER A 64 5.99 15.83 11.94
CA SER A 64 4.77 16.38 11.35
C SER A 64 5.06 17.47 10.32
N TYR A 65 4.28 17.48 9.25
CA TYR A 65 4.17 18.61 8.34
C TYR A 65 2.98 19.49 8.71
N ASN A 66 3.23 20.76 9.02
CA ASN A 66 2.19 21.75 9.31
C ASN A 66 2.42 23.03 8.48
N PRO A 67 1.64 23.27 7.41
CA PRO A 67 0.53 22.46 6.92
C PRO A 67 0.98 21.10 6.32
N PRO A 68 0.05 20.14 6.10
CA PRO A 68 0.37 18.89 5.41
C PRO A 68 1.09 19.12 4.07
N LYS A 69 2.07 18.29 3.77
CA LYS A 69 2.84 18.37 2.53
C LYS A 69 2.12 17.60 1.43
N MET A 70 1.86 18.23 0.29
CA MET A 70 1.34 17.53 -0.88
C MET A 70 2.45 16.68 -1.51
N ILE A 71 2.24 15.37 -1.60
CA ILE A 71 3.17 14.43 -2.23
C ILE A 71 2.52 13.81 -3.48
N PRO A 72 3.22 13.79 -4.63
CA PRO A 72 2.68 13.19 -5.84
C PRO A 72 2.72 11.66 -5.72
N ILE A 73 1.55 11.03 -5.78
CA ILE A 73 1.39 9.58 -5.79
C ILE A 73 0.95 9.17 -7.19
N GLU A 74 1.84 8.46 -7.89
CA GLU A 74 1.54 7.85 -9.19
C GLU A 74 0.89 6.47 -8.97
N ASN A 75 -0.10 6.09 -9.78
CA ASN A 75 -0.63 4.73 -9.79
C ASN A 75 -0.09 3.90 -10.98
N VAL A 76 -0.37 2.60 -10.99
CA VAL A 76 0.06 1.69 -12.08
C VAL A 76 -0.47 2.05 -13.48
N LEU A 77 -1.44 2.97 -13.59
CA LEU A 77 -1.94 3.50 -14.87
C LEU A 77 -1.23 4.79 -15.31
N GLY A 78 -0.25 5.28 -14.54
CA GLY A 78 0.48 6.53 -14.80
C GLY A 78 -0.27 7.79 -14.39
N MET A 79 -1.39 7.67 -13.65
CA MET A 79 -2.10 8.84 -13.13
C MET A 79 -1.42 9.31 -11.85
N ILE A 80 -1.21 10.61 -11.74
CA ILE A 80 -0.60 11.25 -10.58
C ILE A 80 -1.68 12.01 -9.81
N GLU A 81 -1.74 11.76 -8.51
CA GLU A 81 -2.60 12.48 -7.58
C GLU A 81 -1.77 13.08 -6.45
N ASP A 82 -1.91 14.39 -6.23
CA ASP A 82 -1.27 15.06 -5.10
C ASP A 82 -2.03 14.70 -3.81
N THR A 83 -1.37 13.91 -2.96
CA THR A 83 -1.95 13.39 -1.71
C THR A 83 -1.39 14.16 -0.53
N PRO A 84 -2.21 14.62 0.44
CA PRO A 84 -1.72 15.28 1.63
C PRO A 84 -1.03 14.28 2.57
N SER A 85 0.25 14.51 2.85
CA SER A 85 1.02 13.78 3.85
C SER A 85 1.03 14.54 5.18
N PRO A 86 0.64 13.92 6.31
CA PRO A 86 0.65 14.55 7.63
C PRO A 86 2.07 14.67 8.22
N GLY A 87 3.04 13.94 7.67
CA GLY A 87 4.40 13.88 8.21
C GLY A 87 5.19 12.68 7.68
N ARG A 88 6.46 12.65 8.06
CA ARG A 88 7.38 11.55 7.75
C ARG A 88 7.82 10.79 8.99
N LEU A 89 8.08 9.50 8.81
CA LEU A 89 8.61 8.59 9.81
C LEU A 89 10.11 8.48 9.59
N VAL A 90 10.89 9.03 10.52
CA VAL A 90 12.36 9.00 10.48
C VAL A 90 12.87 7.90 11.39
N PHE A 91 13.73 7.02 10.88
CA PHE A 91 14.23 5.87 11.62
C PHE A 91 15.62 5.46 11.18
N ASP A 92 16.33 4.75 12.06
CA ASP A 92 17.62 4.17 11.76
C ASP A 92 17.49 2.68 11.47
N ALA A 93 18.15 2.23 10.41
CA ALA A 93 18.25 0.83 10.06
C ALA A 93 19.62 0.56 9.45
N ALA A 94 20.25 -0.57 9.79
CA ALA A 94 21.56 -0.94 9.25
C ALA A 94 22.64 0.18 9.32
N GLY A 95 22.62 0.98 10.40
CA GLY A 95 23.57 2.08 10.62
C GLY A 95 23.37 3.32 9.73
N LYS A 96 22.24 3.43 9.04
CA LYS A 96 21.87 4.59 8.22
C LYS A 96 20.50 5.12 8.64
N ASN A 97 20.32 6.42 8.46
CA ASN A 97 19.04 7.08 8.67
C ASN A 97 18.19 7.03 7.40
N TYR A 98 16.92 6.69 7.56
CA TYR A 98 15.92 6.61 6.50
C TYR A 98 14.66 7.38 6.90
N SER A 99 13.85 7.72 5.90
CA SER A 99 12.55 8.33 6.14
C SER A 99 11.50 7.78 5.18
N LEU A 100 10.25 7.72 5.63
CA LEU A 100 9.08 7.38 4.81
C LEU A 100 8.00 8.44 5.05
N ASP A 101 7.51 9.09 3.99
CA ASP A 101 6.30 9.91 4.07
C ASP A 101 5.08 8.98 4.26
N ALA A 102 4.23 9.31 5.23
CA ALA A 102 2.95 8.64 5.45
C ALA A 102 1.81 9.31 4.70
N ILE A 103 0.73 8.56 4.52
CA ILE A 103 -0.55 9.01 3.97
C ILE A 103 -1.61 8.82 5.06
N ALA A 104 -2.45 9.84 5.27
CA ALA A 104 -3.65 9.70 6.10
C ALA A 104 -4.84 9.42 5.18
N GLU A 105 -5.42 8.23 5.29
CA GLU A 105 -6.61 7.85 4.52
C GLU A 105 -7.88 8.33 5.22
N LYS A 106 -8.87 8.78 4.43
CA LYS A 106 -10.12 9.32 4.98
C LYS A 106 -10.87 8.21 5.74
N GLY A 107 -11.18 8.48 7.01
CA GLY A 107 -11.92 7.54 7.87
C GLY A 107 -11.04 6.50 8.56
N GLU A 108 -9.74 6.46 8.26
CA GLU A 108 -8.79 5.56 8.89
C GLU A 108 -8.00 6.27 9.98
N THR A 109 -7.66 5.52 11.03
CA THR A 109 -6.81 6.02 12.12
C THR A 109 -5.34 5.69 11.89
N GLN A 110 -5.06 4.57 11.23
CA GLN A 110 -3.70 4.15 10.93
C GLN A 110 -3.14 4.98 9.78
N LEU A 111 -1.82 5.18 9.82
CA LEU A 111 -1.08 5.81 8.75
C LEU A 111 -0.72 4.75 7.70
N PHE A 112 -0.99 5.08 6.44
CA PHE A 112 -0.68 4.23 5.30
C PHE A 112 0.69 4.58 4.74
N ILE A 113 1.49 3.55 4.47
CA ILE A 113 2.85 3.68 3.95
C ILE A 113 2.97 2.82 2.70
N ILE A 114 3.40 3.46 1.62
CA ILE A 114 3.77 2.79 0.39
C ILE A 114 5.27 2.91 0.24
N PHE A 115 5.99 1.79 0.16
CA PHE A 115 7.45 1.81 0.09
C PHE A 115 7.99 0.81 -0.92
N LYS A 116 9.21 1.11 -1.38
CA LYS A 116 10.04 0.20 -2.18
C LYS A 116 11.36 0.01 -1.47
N ASP A 117 11.97 -1.16 -1.63
CA ASP A 117 13.27 -1.46 -1.01
C ASP A 117 14.11 -2.34 -1.95
N GLU A 118 15.32 -2.69 -1.57
CA GLU A 118 16.27 -3.42 -2.42
C GLU A 118 15.92 -4.90 -2.65
N THR A 119 14.92 -5.44 -1.92
CA THR A 119 14.31 -6.76 -2.18
C THR A 119 13.26 -6.74 -3.29
N SER A 120 12.76 -5.55 -3.66
CA SER A 120 11.71 -5.40 -4.67
C SER A 120 12.19 -5.87 -6.04
N ASN A 121 11.33 -6.60 -6.76
CA ASN A 121 11.59 -7.23 -8.06
C ASN A 121 12.61 -8.39 -8.02
N LYS A 122 13.00 -8.83 -6.82
CA LYS A 122 13.90 -9.96 -6.61
C LYS A 122 13.19 -11.00 -5.74
N GLU A 123 12.98 -10.67 -4.47
CA GLU A 123 12.29 -11.50 -3.48
C GLU A 123 10.87 -11.02 -3.16
N THR A 124 10.61 -9.71 -3.27
CA THR A 124 9.30 -9.08 -2.99
C THR A 124 8.68 -8.49 -4.25
N TYR A 125 7.40 -8.11 -4.19
CA TYR A 125 6.67 -7.60 -5.35
C TYR A 125 7.36 -6.37 -5.99
N GLY A 126 7.42 -6.36 -7.33
CA GLY A 126 8.27 -5.44 -8.08
C GLY A 126 7.93 -3.96 -7.91
N ALA A 127 6.66 -3.64 -7.77
CA ALA A 127 6.20 -2.26 -7.65
C ALA A 127 6.33 -1.69 -6.24
N GLY A 128 6.61 -2.51 -5.22
CA GLY A 128 6.69 -2.12 -3.82
C GLY A 128 5.65 -2.81 -2.95
N ARG A 129 5.61 -2.44 -1.68
CA ARG A 129 4.74 -3.04 -0.66
C ARG A 129 4.06 -1.98 0.19
N TYR A 130 3.02 -2.41 0.89
CA TYR A 130 2.21 -1.61 1.77
C TYR A 130 2.47 -1.95 3.22
N LEU A 131 2.34 -0.95 4.09
CA LEU A 131 2.41 -1.09 5.53
C LEU A 131 1.43 -0.09 6.16
N TYR A 132 0.68 -0.55 7.16
CA TYR A 132 -0.06 0.32 8.06
C TYR A 132 0.65 0.40 9.40
N THR A 133 0.59 1.56 10.02
CA THR A 133 1.09 1.77 11.38
C THR A 133 0.13 2.60 12.18
N ASP A 134 0.08 2.35 13.48
CA ASP A 134 -0.67 3.19 14.40
C ASP A 134 -0.07 4.61 14.45
N PRO A 135 -0.88 5.63 14.83
CA PRO A 135 -0.40 6.98 15.07
C PRO A 135 0.74 7.06 16.10
N ALA A 136 1.43 8.19 16.10
CA ALA A 136 2.48 8.43 17.09
C ALA A 136 1.95 8.39 18.52
N ASP A 137 2.74 7.80 19.41
CA ASP A 137 2.49 7.84 20.84
C ASP A 137 2.62 9.28 21.40
N ALA A 138 2.30 9.46 22.68
CA ALA A 138 2.41 10.77 23.36
C ALA A 138 3.83 11.37 23.35
N LYS A 139 4.85 10.60 22.98
CA LYS A 139 6.26 11.01 22.88
C LYS A 139 6.71 11.19 21.43
N GLY A 140 5.80 11.11 20.46
CA GLY A 140 6.08 11.25 19.03
C GLY A 140 6.76 10.03 18.39
N ASN A 141 6.69 8.85 19.01
CA ASN A 141 7.24 7.62 18.43
C ASN A 141 6.17 6.83 17.69
N ILE A 142 6.56 6.19 16.59
CA ILE A 142 5.75 5.22 15.85
C ILE A 142 6.53 3.90 15.78
N ILE A 143 5.82 2.78 15.82
CA ILE A 143 6.41 1.46 15.59
C ILE A 143 6.17 1.03 14.14
N LEU A 144 7.24 1.03 13.34
CA LEU A 144 7.25 0.45 12.00
C LEU A 144 7.50 -1.06 12.09
N ASP A 145 6.45 -1.86 11.94
CA ASP A 145 6.56 -3.32 11.89
C ASP A 145 6.63 -3.82 10.44
N PHE A 146 7.84 -3.86 9.88
CA PHE A 146 8.02 -4.34 8.50
C PHE A 146 7.67 -5.84 8.33
N ASN A 147 7.54 -6.61 9.42
CA ASN A 147 7.04 -7.99 9.33
C ASN A 147 5.58 -8.06 8.87
N LYS A 148 4.84 -6.94 8.98
CA LYS A 148 3.47 -6.81 8.49
C LYS A 148 3.37 -6.17 7.10
N ALA A 149 4.51 -5.90 6.45
CA ALA A 149 4.49 -5.39 5.09
C ALA A 149 3.88 -6.43 4.14
N TYR A 150 2.93 -5.99 3.31
CA TYR A 150 2.15 -6.89 2.45
C TYR A 150 2.12 -6.41 1.00
N ASN A 151 1.80 -7.33 0.09
CA ASN A 151 1.73 -7.05 -1.33
C ASN A 151 0.45 -6.28 -1.67
N PRO A 152 0.54 -5.25 -2.53
CA PRO A 152 -0.64 -4.54 -3.00
C PRO A 152 -1.53 -5.46 -3.87
N PRO A 153 -2.83 -5.14 -4.05
CA PRO A 153 -3.73 -5.93 -4.89
C PRO A 153 -3.22 -6.22 -6.31
N CYS A 154 -2.38 -5.34 -6.86
CA CYS A 154 -1.77 -5.47 -8.18
C CYS A 154 -0.80 -6.65 -8.30
N ALA A 155 -0.33 -7.20 -7.18
CA ALA A 155 0.42 -8.45 -7.17
C ALA A 155 -0.44 -9.67 -7.58
N PHE A 156 -1.76 -9.54 -7.49
CA PHE A 156 -2.71 -10.64 -7.71
C PHE A 156 -3.58 -10.44 -8.96
N THR A 157 -3.66 -9.22 -9.49
CA THR A 157 -4.51 -8.89 -10.65
C THR A 157 -4.03 -7.66 -11.41
N ALA A 158 -4.07 -7.70 -12.74
CA ALA A 158 -3.75 -6.55 -13.60
C ALA A 158 -4.81 -5.45 -13.56
N PHE A 159 -6.00 -5.75 -13.05
CA PHE A 159 -7.13 -4.81 -13.06
C PHE A 159 -7.15 -3.91 -11.82
N ALA A 160 -6.22 -4.08 -10.89
CA ALA A 160 -6.08 -3.18 -9.74
C ALA A 160 -5.33 -1.90 -10.15
N THR A 161 -5.68 -0.78 -9.52
CA THR A 161 -5.13 0.55 -9.83
C THR A 161 -4.32 1.06 -8.64
N CYS A 162 -3.32 0.29 -8.24
CA CYS A 162 -2.60 0.51 -6.99
C CYS A 162 -1.70 1.74 -7.07
N PRO A 163 -1.62 2.55 -6.00
CA PRO A 163 -0.61 3.59 -5.90
C PRO A 163 0.80 2.99 -5.77
N LEU A 164 1.76 3.69 -6.35
CA LEU A 164 3.19 3.37 -6.37
C LEU A 164 3.94 4.14 -5.28
N PRO A 165 5.07 3.59 -4.78
CA PRO A 165 5.91 4.28 -3.82
C PRO A 165 6.45 5.59 -4.40
N PRO A 166 6.21 6.73 -3.72
CA PRO A 166 6.82 8.00 -4.12
C PRO A 166 8.35 7.92 -3.97
N SER A 167 9.08 8.81 -4.65
CA SER A 167 10.54 8.71 -4.76
C SER A 167 11.26 8.67 -3.40
N GLN A 168 10.78 9.47 -2.44
CA GLN A 168 11.31 9.53 -1.09
C GLN A 168 11.03 8.28 -0.24
N ASN A 169 10.08 7.42 -0.66
CA ASN A 169 9.79 6.15 0.03
C ASN A 169 10.50 4.95 -0.61
N ARG A 170 11.53 5.19 -1.44
CA ARG A 170 12.35 4.16 -2.06
C ARG A 170 13.64 4.02 -1.26
N LEU A 171 13.69 2.99 -0.42
CA LEU A 171 14.77 2.75 0.51
C LEU A 171 15.94 2.04 -0.18
N ALA A 172 17.14 2.60 -0.06
CA ALA A 172 18.40 1.89 -0.32
C ALA A 172 18.75 0.99 0.88
N LEU A 173 17.84 0.05 1.17
CA LEU A 173 17.86 -0.89 2.29
C LEU A 173 17.22 -2.19 1.80
N ARG A 174 17.74 -3.35 2.20
CA ARG A 174 17.06 -4.63 1.98
C ARG A 174 16.13 -4.92 3.15
N VAL A 175 14.82 -4.83 2.95
CA VAL A 175 13.82 -5.12 4.00
C VAL A 175 13.36 -6.56 3.87
N GLU A 176 14.10 -7.47 4.49
CA GLU A 176 13.88 -8.93 4.50
C GLU A 176 12.83 -9.33 5.56
N ALA A 177 11.64 -8.75 5.47
CA ALA A 177 10.52 -8.92 6.41
C ALA A 177 9.20 -8.94 5.64
N GLY A 178 8.14 -9.54 6.18
CA GLY A 178 6.79 -9.48 5.58
C GLY A 178 6.63 -10.37 4.34
N GLU A 179 5.66 -10.02 3.50
CA GLU A 179 5.30 -10.81 2.32
C GLU A 179 6.39 -10.79 1.24
N LYS A 180 6.65 -11.97 0.68
CA LYS A 180 7.45 -12.17 -0.53
C LYS A 180 6.54 -12.06 -1.77
N LYS A 181 7.14 -12.00 -2.95
CA LYS A 181 6.38 -11.95 -4.21
C LYS A 181 5.50 -13.19 -4.35
N TYR A 182 4.26 -12.99 -4.78
CA TYR A 182 3.35 -14.10 -5.03
C TYR A 182 3.81 -14.94 -6.23
N ALA A 183 3.97 -16.26 -6.03
CA ALA A 183 4.58 -17.14 -7.02
C ALA A 183 3.78 -17.27 -8.33
N LYS A 184 2.46 -17.00 -8.30
CA LYS A 184 1.58 -17.06 -9.48
C LYS A 184 1.16 -15.67 -9.96
N SER A 185 1.94 -14.62 -9.72
CA SER A 185 1.66 -13.31 -10.31
C SER A 185 1.73 -13.45 -11.83
N GLY A 186 0.59 -13.31 -12.52
CA GLY A 186 0.48 -13.49 -13.97
C GLY A 186 1.00 -12.32 -14.80
N HIS A 187 1.85 -11.46 -14.21
CA HIS A 187 2.42 -10.24 -14.81
C HIS A 187 3.90 -10.13 -14.46
#